data_AF-A0A970PWB3-F1
#
_entry.id   AF-A0A970PWB3-F1
#
_cell.length_a   1.000
_cell.length_b   1.000
_cell.length_c   1.000
_cell.angle_alpha   90.00
_cell.angle_beta   90.00
_cell.angle_gamma   90.00
#
_symmetry.space_group_name_H-M   'P 1'
#
loop_
_entity.id
_entity.type
_entity.pdbx_description
1 polymer ?
#
loop_
_entity_poly.entity_id
_entity_poly.type
_entity_poly.pdbx_seq_one_letter_code
_entity_poly.pdbx_strand_id
1 'polypeptide(L)' 'MNSFENDSFEKQLKELENIVEKLDESDVPLEESLKLYEDAMAMYKVLNKKIAEAEQKIIDISKINNLENSEKIEMEDEI' A
#
# COMPACT_ATOMS: atom_id res chain seq x y z
N MET A 1 -18.02 -4.88 -0.56
CA MET A 1 -16.77 -5.17 0.16
C MET A 1 -15.83 -5.77 -0.87
N ASN A 2 -14.90 -4.98 -1.42
CA ASN A 2 -14.07 -5.40 -2.55
C ASN A 2 -12.90 -6.26 -2.04
N SER A 3 -13.12 -7.58 -1.92
CA SER A 3 -12.05 -8.54 -1.59
C SER A 3 -11.00 -8.66 -2.72
N PHE A 4 -11.38 -8.34 -3.96
CA PHE A 4 -10.52 -8.49 -5.14
C PHE A 4 -9.27 -7.58 -5.17
N GLU A 5 -9.27 -6.43 -4.49
CA GLU A 5 -8.09 -5.55 -4.44
C GLU A 5 -7.07 -6.00 -3.38
N ASN A 6 -7.54 -6.55 -2.26
CA ASN A 6 -6.65 -7.09 -1.20
C ASN A 6 -5.89 -8.32 -1.71
N ASP A 7 -6.56 -9.22 -2.43
CA ASP A 7 -5.91 -10.38 -3.03
C ASP A 7 -4.79 -9.96 -4.00
N SER A 8 -4.92 -8.81 -4.66
CA SER A 8 -3.90 -8.30 -5.58
C SER A 8 -2.68 -7.75 -4.85
N PHE A 9 -2.87 -7.03 -3.73
CA PHE A 9 -1.75 -6.50 -2.93
C PHE A 9 -1.01 -7.62 -2.23
N GLU A 10 -1.72 -8.51 -1.52
CA GLU A 10 -1.10 -9.63 -0.79
C GLU A 10 -0.36 -10.57 -1.74
N LYS A 11 -0.90 -10.82 -2.94
CA LYS A 11 -0.21 -11.62 -3.96
C LYS A 11 1.09 -10.96 -4.43
N GLN A 12 1.08 -9.64 -4.68
CA GLN A 12 2.27 -8.91 -5.09
C GLN A 12 3.32 -8.85 -3.97
N LEU A 13 2.88 -8.70 -2.72
CA LEU A 13 3.77 -8.75 -1.56
C LEU A 13 4.42 -10.13 -1.44
N LYS A 14 3.65 -11.20 -1.61
CA LYS A 14 4.16 -12.57 -1.59
C LYS A 14 5.12 -12.87 -2.75
N GLU A 15 4.87 -12.31 -3.93
CA GLU A 15 5.82 -12.39 -5.05
C GLU A 15 7.14 -11.68 -4.73
N LEU A 16 7.08 -10.52 -4.09
CA LEU A 16 8.28 -9.81 -3.63
C LEU A 16 9.05 -10.62 -2.57
N GLU A 17 8.37 -11.21 -1.59
CA GLU A 17 8.99 -12.09 -0.59
C GLU A 17 9.73 -13.25 -1.24
N ASN A 18 9.09 -13.94 -2.20
CA ASN A 18 9.73 -15.04 -2.94
C ASN A 18 10.97 -14.58 -3.73
N ILE A 19 10.99 -13.35 -4.25
CA ILE A 19 12.16 -12.81 -4.96
C ILE A 19 13.30 -12.54 -3.97
N VAL A 20 12.99 -12.00 -2.79
CA VAL A 20 13.99 -11.77 -1.74
C VAL A 20 14.57 -13.09 -1.24
N GLU A 21 13.73 -14.12 -1.03
CA GLU A 21 14.20 -15.46 -0.66
C GLU A 21 15.16 -16.03 -1.71
N LYS A 22 14.85 -15.88 -3.01
CA LYS A 22 15.74 -16.30 -4.08
C LYS A 22 17.06 -15.54 -4.09
N LEU A 23 17.03 -14.23 -3.83
CA LEU A 23 18.25 -13.42 -3.75
C LEU A 23 19.19 -13.85 -2.60
N ASP A 24 18.64 -14.44 -1.54
CA ASP A 24 19.41 -14.99 -0.42
C ASP A 24 19.99 -16.39 -0.71
N GLU A 25 19.57 -17.04 -1.80
CA GLU A 25 20.12 -18.34 -2.20
C GLU A 25 21.56 -18.18 -2.74
N SER A 26 22.50 -18.94 -2.15
CA SER A 26 23.94 -18.86 -2.46
C SER A 26 24.35 -19.21 -3.90
N ASP A 27 23.43 -19.74 -4.72
CA ASP A 27 23.72 -20.29 -6.05
C ASP A 27 23.07 -19.50 -7.20
N VAL A 28 22.51 -18.31 -6.92
CA VAL A 28 21.94 -17.46 -7.96
C VAL A 28 23.06 -16.80 -8.78
N PRO A 29 23.09 -16.98 -10.12
CA PRO A 29 24.05 -16.29 -10.98
C PRO A 29 23.96 -14.78 -10.83
N LEU A 30 25.09 -14.08 -10.98
CA LEU A 30 25.15 -12.61 -10.83
C LEU A 30 24.16 -11.87 -11.75
N GLU A 31 24.04 -12.31 -13.00
CA GLU A 31 23.14 -11.70 -13.98
C GLU A 31 21.66 -11.89 -13.60
N GLU A 32 21.32 -13.05 -13.03
CA GLU A 32 19.98 -13.33 -12.51
C GLU A 32 19.70 -12.55 -11.23
N SER A 33 20.70 -12.43 -10.35
CA SER A 33 20.62 -11.62 -9.13
C SER A 33 20.33 -10.14 -9.43
N LEU A 34 20.97 -9.58 -10.46
CA LEU A 34 20.72 -8.20 -10.89
C LEU A 34 19.28 -8.02 -11.37
N LYS A 35 18.78 -8.97 -12.17
CA LYS A 35 17.40 -8.93 -12.68
C LYS A 35 16.38 -9.06 -11.55
N LEU A 36 16.57 -10.03 -10.65
CA LEU A 36 15.71 -10.22 -9.48
C LEU A 36 15.69 -8.97 -8.59
N TYR A 37 16.83 -8.31 -8.42
CA TYR A 37 16.91 -7.06 -7.66
C TYR A 37 16.14 -5.91 -8.33
N GLU A 38 16.27 -5.74 -9.65
CA GLU A 38 15.51 -4.73 -10.40
C GLU A 38 13.99 -4.96 -10.29
N ASP A 39 13.56 -6.21 -10.46
CA ASP A 39 12.16 -6.62 -10.34
C ASP A 39 11.64 -6.39 -8.91
N ALA A 40 12.43 -6.77 -7.89
CA ALA A 40 12.10 -6.52 -6.48
C ALA A 40 11.93 -5.02 -6.18
N MET A 41 12.84 -4.17 -6.69
CA MET A 41 12.77 -2.72 -6.49
C MET A 41 11.57 -2.09 -7.18
N ALA A 42 11.21 -2.59 -8.38
CA ALA A 42 10.01 -2.14 -9.07
C ALA A 42 8.74 -2.50 -8.29
N MET A 43 8.62 -3.74 -7.81
CA MET A 43 7.48 -4.19 -7.00
C MET A 43 7.39 -3.41 -5.68
N TYR A 44 8.52 -3.24 -4.98
CA TYR A 44 8.60 -2.48 -3.73
C TYR A 44 8.06 -1.06 -3.90
N LYS A 45 8.43 -0.36 -4.99
CA LYS A 45 7.91 0.98 -5.28
C LYS A 45 6.39 1.00 -5.47
N VAL A 46 5.84 0.01 -6.19
CA VAL A 46 4.40 -0.09 -6.43
C VAL A 46 3.65 -0.36 -5.12
N LEU A 47 4.14 -1.29 -4.30
CA LEU A 47 3.52 -1.63 -3.02
C LEU A 47 3.53 -0.44 -2.06
N ASN A 48 4.65 0.27 -1.93
CA ASN A 48 4.70 1.48 -1.10
C ASN A 48 3.75 2.58 -1.58
N LYS A 49 3.62 2.77 -2.90
CA LYS A 49 2.67 3.73 -3.45
C LYS A 49 1.24 3.40 -3.04
N LYS A 50 0.86 2.12 -3.10
CA LYS A 50 -0.48 1.66 -2.67
C LYS A 50 -0.72 1.90 -1.18
N ILE A 51 0.28 1.66 -0.33
CA ILE A 51 0.18 1.95 1.11
C ILE A 51 -0.03 3.44 1.34
N ALA A 52 0.81 4.29 0.72
CA ALA A 52 0.69 5.75 0.85
C ALA A 52 -0.67 6.28 0.36
N GLU A 53 -1.19 5.73 -0.73
CA GLU A 53 -2.54 6.07 -1.24
C GLU A 53 -3.64 5.65 -0.26
N ALA A 54 -3.51 4.48 0.37
CA ALA A 54 -4.45 4.02 1.39
C ALA A 54 -4.40 4.91 2.65
N GLU A 55 -3.21 5.26 3.13
CA GLU A 55 -3.02 6.19 4.26
C GLU A 55 -3.63 7.57 3.95
N GLN A 56 -3.38 8.11 2.76
CA GLN A 56 -3.95 9.39 2.35
C GLN A 56 -5.48 9.34 2.32
N LYS A 57 -6.06 8.25 1.81
CA LYS A 57 -7.51 8.07 1.78
C LYS A 57 -8.11 8.03 3.20
N ILE A 58 -7.44 7.41 4.16
CA ILE A 58 -7.86 7.42 5.58
C ILE A 58 -7.84 8.84 6.14
N ILE A 59 -6.79 9.62 5.85
CA ILE A 59 -6.66 11.01 6.27
C ILE A 59 -7.80 11.86 5.69
N ASP A 60 -8.09 11.71 4.41
CA ASP A 60 -9.12 12.49 3.72
C ASP A 60 -10.52 12.19 4.28
N ILE A 61 -10.85 10.90 4.49
CA ILE A 61 -12.11 10.49 5.14
C ILE A 61 -12.19 11.05 6.57
N SER A 62 -11.10 11.00 7.32
CA SER A 62 -11.05 11.51 8.70
C SER A 62 -11.24 13.03 8.76
N LYS A 63 -10.72 13.78 7.78
CA LYS A 63 -10.93 15.22 7.66
C LYS A 63 -12.38 15.56 7.32
N ILE A 64 -12.99 14.84 6.38
CA ILE A 64 -14.40 15.01 6.02
C ILE A 64 -15.29 14.79 7.24
N ASN A 65 -15.08 13.71 8.00
CA ASN A 65 -15.86 13.44 9.21
C ASN A 65 -15.72 14.54 10.29
N ASN A 66 -14.57 15.20 10.38
CA ASN A 66 -14.38 16.31 11.31
C ASN A 66 -15.07 17.60 10.84
N LEU A 67 -15.11 17.85 9.52
CA LEU A 67 -15.81 19.00 8.95
C LEU A 67 -17.34 18.88 9.07
N GLU A 68 -17.89 17.68 8.85
CA GLU A 68 -19.34 17.44 9.05
C GLU A 68 -19.77 17.57 10.52
N ASN A 69 -18.88 17.29 11.47
CA ASN A 69 -19.16 17.52 12.89
C ASN A 69 -19.10 19.01 13.28
N SER A 70 -18.27 19.83 12.64
CA SER A 70 -18.24 21.27 12.92
C SER A 70 -19.47 22.02 12.43
N GLU A 71 -20.03 21.65 11.27
CA GLU A 71 -21.26 22.28 10.74
C GLU A 71 -22.51 21.92 11.55
N LYS A 72 -22.51 20.75 12.21
CA LYS A 72 -23.65 20.28 13.01
C LYS A 72 -23.77 20.98 14.36
N ILE A 73 -22.65 21.38 14.96
CA ILE A 73 -22.63 22.07 16.27
C ILE A 73 -23.14 23.51 16.12
N GLU A 74 -22.82 24.20 15.02
CA GLU A 74 -23.30 25.57 14.78
C GLU A 74 -24.82 25.66 14.57
N MET A 75 -25.46 24.58 14.10
CA MET A 75 -26.92 24.56 13.88
C MET A 75 -27.73 24.20 15.14
N GLU A 76 -27.12 23.61 16.17
CA GLU A 76 -27.81 23.20 17.40
C GLU A 76 -27.87 24.31 18.47
N ASP A 77 -26.98 25.31 18.41
CA ASP A 77 -26.93 26.44 19.36
C ASP A 77 -27.93 27.59 19.03
N GLU A 78 -28.68 27.50 17.92
CA GLU A 78 -29.63 28.53 17.46
C GLU A 78 -31.13 28.16 17.61
N ILE A 79 -31.48 27.07 18.31
CA ILE A 79 -32.89 26.66 18.55
C ILE A 79 -33.31 26.81 20.02
#